data_AF-A0A1F9BA41-F1
#
_entry.id   AF-A0A1F9BA41-F1
#
_cell.length_a   1.000
_cell.length_b   1.000
_cell.length_c   1.000
_cell.angle_alpha   90.00
_cell.angle_beta   90.00
_cell.angle_gamma   90.00
#
_symmetry.space_group_name_H-M   'P 1'
#
loop_
_entity.id
_entity.type
_entity.pdbx_description
1 polymer ?
#
loop_
_entity_poly.entity_id
_entity_poly.type
_entity_poly.pdbx_seq_one_letter_code
_entity_poly.pdbx_strand_id
1 'polypeptide(L)'
;MKLITILACFLITTMSGCVSVSVMPSGSPVKATPRPNDCPIEFFRIAKPDRPFFEIATISAEGPRSTPPAAEQEKIRRKACELGADAVIVTRESAPQHGMIGVAIKYK
;
A
#
# COMPACT_ATOMS: atom_id res chain seq x y z
N MET A 1 -52.07 7.89 -5.37
CA MET A 1 -51.30 6.63 -5.27
C MET A 1 -50.08 6.60 -6.21
N LYS A 2 -49.18 7.59 -6.16
CA LYS A 2 -47.94 7.62 -6.96
C LYS A 2 -46.74 8.23 -6.21
N LEU A 3 -46.82 8.32 -4.88
CA LEU A 3 -45.76 8.92 -4.05
C LEU A 3 -44.90 7.86 -3.32
N ILE A 4 -45.32 6.59 -3.31
CA ILE A 4 -44.67 5.52 -2.55
C ILE A 4 -43.55 4.83 -3.37
N THR A 5 -43.55 4.99 -4.69
CA THR A 5 -42.61 4.31 -5.60
C THR A 5 -41.29 5.05 -5.86
N ILE A 6 -41.02 6.17 -5.19
CA ILE A 6 -39.75 6.91 -5.32
C ILE A 6 -38.79 6.59 -4.14
N LEU A 7 -39.28 5.94 -3.09
CA LEU A 7 -38.48 5.57 -1.92
C LEU A 7 -37.59 4.32 -2.13
N ALA A 8 -37.73 3.63 -3.27
CA ALA A 8 -37.08 2.34 -3.52
C ALA A 8 -35.69 2.41 -4.19
N CYS A 9 -35.21 3.60 -4.59
CA CYS A 9 -33.93 3.74 -5.31
C CYS A 9 -32.77 4.32 -4.48
N PHE A 10 -32.94 4.53 -3.17
CA PHE A 10 -31.87 5.01 -2.29
C PHE A 10 -31.11 3.86 -1.61
N LEU A 11 -31.02 2.71 -2.28
CA LEU A 11 -30.26 1.54 -1.84
C LEU A 11 -29.14 1.20 -2.84
N ILE A 12 -28.53 2.23 -3.45
CA ILE A 12 -27.28 2.06 -4.18
C ILE A 12 -26.18 2.05 -3.13
N THR A 13 -26.02 0.89 -2.48
CA THR A 13 -24.83 0.57 -1.70
C THR A 13 -23.62 0.64 -2.62
N THR A 14 -22.88 1.75 -2.53
CA THR A 14 -21.57 1.86 -3.17
C THR A 14 -20.65 0.85 -2.50
N MET A 15 -20.53 -0.35 -3.08
CA MET A 15 -19.43 -1.27 -2.84
C MET A 15 -18.17 -0.61 -3.42
N SER A 16 -17.62 0.36 -2.70
CA SER A 16 -16.27 0.84 -2.96
C SER A 16 -15.34 -0.32 -2.62
N GLY A 17 -14.88 -1.01 -3.66
CA GLY A 17 -13.87 -2.05 -3.49
C GLY A 17 -12.61 -1.41 -2.92
N CYS A 18 -12.32 -1.71 -1.66
CA CYS A 18 -11.24 -1.10 -0.91
C CYS A 18 -9.90 -1.77 -1.26
N VAL A 19 -8.83 -0.98 -1.28
CA VAL A 19 -7.46 -1.51 -1.37
C VAL A 19 -7.08 -2.07 -0.01
N SER A 20 -6.81 -3.37 0.05
CA SER A 20 -6.27 -4.06 1.22
C SER A 20 -4.74 -3.94 1.25
N VAL A 21 -4.17 -3.99 2.46
CA VAL A 21 -2.71 -3.99 2.66
C VAL A 21 -2.36 -5.09 3.63
N SER A 22 -1.38 -5.92 3.28
CA SER A 22 -0.80 -6.95 4.14
C SER A 22 0.69 -6.69 4.36
N VAL A 23 1.19 -7.18 5.49
CA VAL A 23 2.60 -7.01 5.91
C VAL A 23 3.15 -8.36 6.34
N MET A 24 4.31 -8.72 5.79
CA MET A 24 5.10 -9.87 6.18
C MET A 24 6.45 -9.39 6.72
N PRO A 25 6.72 -9.51 8.04
CA PRO A 25 8.00 -9.10 8.62
C PRO A 25 9.18 -9.86 8.01
N SER A 26 10.32 -9.19 7.87
CA SER A 26 11.56 -9.76 7.29
C SER A 26 12.37 -10.64 8.25
N GLY A 27 12.06 -10.61 9.55
CA GLY A 27 12.89 -11.23 10.60
C GLY A 27 14.13 -10.42 11.00
N SER A 28 14.31 -9.21 10.46
CA SER A 28 15.39 -8.30 10.87
C SER A 28 15.30 -7.93 12.36
N PRO A 29 16.43 -7.88 13.09
CA PRO A 29 16.43 -7.46 14.50
C PRO A 29 16.20 -5.95 14.68
N VAL A 30 16.15 -5.19 13.58
CA VAL A 30 16.00 -3.73 13.62
C VAL A 30 14.60 -3.34 14.06
N LYS A 31 14.52 -2.57 15.14
CA LYS A 31 13.30 -1.92 15.61
C LYS A 31 13.23 -0.51 15.03
N ALA A 32 12.60 -0.37 13.87
CA ALA A 32 12.32 0.94 13.29
C ALA A 32 11.20 1.65 14.07
N THR A 33 11.36 2.95 14.31
CA THR A 33 10.34 3.77 14.97
C THR A 33 9.25 4.16 13.98
N PRO A 34 7.96 3.92 14.29
CA PRO A 34 6.84 4.38 13.45
C PRO A 34 6.92 5.88 13.14
N ARG A 35 6.56 6.25 11.91
CA ARG A 35 6.54 7.64 11.42
C ARG A 35 5.10 8.07 11.07
N PRO A 36 4.82 9.38 11.01
CA PRO A 36 3.52 9.90 10.55
C PRO A 36 3.11 9.34 9.18
N ASN A 37 1.81 9.17 8.96
CA ASN A 37 1.28 8.51 7.76
C ASN A 37 1.64 9.20 6.44
N ASP A 38 2.03 10.47 6.48
CA ASP A 38 2.44 11.33 5.36
C ASP A 38 3.97 11.44 5.22
N CYS A 39 4.73 10.61 5.93
CA CYS A 39 6.18 10.63 5.85
C CYS A 39 6.71 10.43 4.41
N PRO A 40 7.86 11.04 4.07
CA PRO A 40 8.51 10.80 2.79
C PRO A 40 9.07 9.37 2.74
N ILE A 41 8.81 8.68 1.63
CA ILE A 41 9.31 7.33 1.32
C ILE A 41 9.91 7.37 -0.09
N GLU A 42 11.15 6.92 -0.22
CA GLU A 42 11.78 6.74 -1.53
C GLU A 42 11.30 5.42 -2.17
N PHE A 43 10.82 5.46 -3.41
CA PHE A 43 10.40 4.27 -4.14
C PHE A 43 11.44 3.88 -5.19
N PHE A 44 12.00 2.69 -5.05
CA PHE A 44 12.98 2.10 -5.96
C PHE A 44 12.29 1.08 -6.85
N ARG A 45 12.30 1.30 -8.16
CA ARG A 45 11.58 0.47 -9.15
C ARG A 45 12.50 -0.25 -10.15
N ILE A 46 13.69 0.30 -10.38
CA ILE A 46 14.65 -0.21 -11.38
C ILE A 46 15.86 -0.83 -10.68
N ALA A 47 16.51 -0.05 -9.81
CA ALA A 47 17.69 -0.47 -9.07
C ALA A 47 17.43 -0.38 -7.57
N LYS A 48 18.14 -1.21 -6.80
CA LYS A 48 18.15 -1.11 -5.33
C LYS A 48 18.97 0.11 -4.89
N PRO A 49 18.75 0.66 -3.67
CA PRO A 49 19.60 1.72 -3.13
C PRO A 49 21.05 1.25 -2.96
N ASP A 50 22.01 2.12 -3.27
CA ASP A 50 23.45 1.84 -3.14
C ASP A 50 23.95 1.83 -1.69
N ARG A 51 23.23 2.52 -0.79
CA ARG A 51 23.59 2.61 0.63
C ARG A 51 23.16 1.36 1.41
N PRO A 52 23.90 0.93 2.45
CA PRO A 52 23.50 -0.19 3.28
C PRO A 52 22.13 0.01 3.93
N PHE A 53 21.31 -1.05 3.94
CA PHE A 53 19.99 -1.04 4.55
C PHE A 53 19.67 -2.38 5.22
N PHE A 54 18.61 -2.36 6.02
CA PHE A 54 17.93 -3.54 6.53
C PHE A 54 16.56 -3.62 5.87
N GLU A 55 16.21 -4.79 5.35
CA GLU A 55 14.81 -5.08 5.03
C GLU A 55 14.06 -5.21 6.36
N ILE A 56 12.89 -4.58 6.48
CA ILE A 56 12.09 -4.65 7.71
C ILE A 56 10.80 -5.42 7.49
N ALA A 57 10.16 -5.28 6.33
CA ALA A 57 8.99 -6.08 5.95
C ALA A 57 8.77 -6.08 4.44
N THR A 58 8.07 -7.11 3.95
CA THR A 58 7.38 -7.06 2.65
C THR A 58 5.98 -6.50 2.86
N ILE A 59 5.56 -5.57 2.01
CA ILE A 59 4.23 -4.97 1.99
C ILE A 59 3.58 -5.31 0.66
N SER A 60 2.35 -5.82 0.71
CA SER A 60 1.52 -6.03 -0.47
C SER A 60 0.26 -5.18 -0.37
N ALA A 61 -0.03 -4.43 -1.41
CA ALA A 61 -1.31 -3.74 -1.59
C ALA A 61 -2.06 -4.39 -2.74
N GLU A 62 -3.33 -4.73 -2.51
CA GLU A 62 -4.18 -5.40 -3.49
C GLU A 62 -5.55 -4.72 -3.53
N GLY A 63 -6.14 -4.61 -4.71
CA GLY A 63 -7.44 -3.97 -4.85
C GLY A 63 -8.21 -4.47 -6.08
N PRO A 64 -9.47 -4.03 -6.25
CA PRO A 64 -10.25 -4.32 -7.45
C PRO A 64 -9.55 -3.90 -8.73
N ARG A 65 -10.00 -4.42 -9.88
CA ARG A 65 -9.46 -4.03 -11.19
C ARG A 65 -9.63 -2.56 -11.57
N SER A 66 -10.50 -1.83 -10.87
CA SER A 66 -10.66 -0.39 -11.05
C SER A 66 -9.67 0.42 -10.23
N THR A 67 -8.83 -0.21 -9.40
CA THR A 67 -7.87 0.50 -8.53
C THR A 67 -6.76 1.12 -9.37
N PRO A 68 -6.55 2.44 -9.27
CA PRO A 68 -5.41 3.06 -9.93
C PRO A 68 -4.11 2.70 -9.19
N PRO A 69 -2.99 2.47 -9.89
CA PRO A 69 -1.70 2.16 -9.27
C PRO A 69 -1.25 3.17 -8.20
N ALA A 70 -1.64 4.44 -8.36
CA ALA A 70 -1.36 5.49 -7.37
C ALA A 70 -2.02 5.22 -6.01
N ALA A 71 -3.22 4.62 -5.98
CA ALA A 71 -3.88 4.26 -4.73
C ALA A 71 -3.18 3.11 -4.01
N GLU A 72 -2.69 2.12 -4.75
CA GLU A 72 -1.87 1.02 -4.21
C GLU A 72 -0.54 1.55 -3.67
N GLN A 73 0.13 2.43 -4.43
CA GLN A 73 1.38 3.06 -3.99
C GLN A 73 1.19 3.88 -2.71
N GLU A 74 0.11 4.66 -2.62
CA GLU A 74 -0.20 5.47 -1.42
C GLU A 74 -0.48 4.57 -0.20
N LYS A 75 -1.15 3.44 -0.41
CA LYS A 75 -1.37 2.44 0.65
C LYS A 75 -0.07 1.81 1.13
N ILE A 76 0.84 1.47 0.21
CA ILE A 76 2.18 1.01 0.56
C ILE A 76 2.96 2.10 1.30
N ARG A 77 2.92 3.35 0.82
CA ARG A 77 3.62 4.49 1.44
C ARG A 77 3.20 4.67 2.89
N ARG A 78 1.89 4.75 3.15
CA ARG A 78 1.33 4.86 4.51
C ARG A 78 1.79 3.71 5.40
N LYS A 79 1.71 2.48 4.92
CA LYS A 79 2.12 1.32 5.70
C LYS A 79 3.63 1.31 5.96
N ALA A 80 4.44 1.72 4.99
CA ALA A 80 5.88 1.86 5.15
C ALA A 80 6.25 2.93 6.21
N CYS A 81 5.50 4.04 6.25
CA CYS A 81 5.63 5.04 7.32
C CYS A 81 5.33 4.46 8.70
N GLU A 82 4.21 3.74 8.84
CA GLU A 82 3.83 3.09 10.10
C GLU A 82 4.90 2.10 10.58
N LEU A 83 5.62 1.46 9.65
CA LEU A 83 6.72 0.55 9.93
C LEU A 83 8.07 1.26 10.18
N GLY A 84 8.14 2.57 10.01
CA GLY A 84 9.37 3.34 10.19
C GLY A 84 10.40 3.17 9.07
N ALA A 85 10.01 2.59 7.94
CA ALA A 85 10.84 2.45 6.74
C ALA A 85 11.22 3.82 6.19
N ASP A 86 12.36 3.91 5.53
CA ASP A 86 12.82 5.10 4.81
C ASP A 86 12.54 5.00 3.31
N ALA A 87 12.50 3.77 2.78
CA ALA A 87 12.31 3.50 1.38
C ALA A 87 11.56 2.18 1.16
N VAL A 88 11.06 2.00 -0.07
CA VAL A 88 10.42 0.77 -0.54
C VAL A 88 11.05 0.37 -1.87
N ILE A 89 11.51 -0.89 -1.96
CA ILE A 89 11.97 -1.52 -3.20
C ILE A 89 10.77 -2.26 -3.80
N VAL A 90 10.23 -1.74 -4.90
CA VAL A 90 9.09 -2.35 -5.61
C VAL A 90 9.59 -3.59 -6.35
N THR A 91 9.04 -4.75 -6.00
CA THR A 91 9.42 -6.05 -6.59
C THR A 91 8.39 -6.52 -7.61
N ARG A 92 7.14 -6.10 -7.46
CA ARG A 92 6.06 -6.41 -8.40
C ARG A 92 5.11 -5.22 -8.50
N GLU A 93 4.82 -4.86 -9.73
CA GLU A 93 3.69 -4.00 -10.09
C GLU A 93 3.01 -4.72 -11.24
N SER A 94 1.77 -5.17 -11.04
CA SER A 94 1.10 -6.03 -12.02
C SER A 94 -0.05 -5.32 -12.70
N ALA A 95 0.03 -5.28 -14.03
CA ALA A 95 -1.13 -5.19 -14.91
C ALA A 95 -1.25 -6.54 -15.62
N PRO A 96 -2.41 -7.22 -15.67
CA PRO A 96 -3.78 -6.82 -15.27
C PRO A 96 -4.22 -7.31 -13.88
N GLN A 97 -3.33 -7.90 -13.08
CA GLN A 97 -3.60 -8.31 -11.69
C GLN A 97 -3.28 -7.15 -10.77
N HIS A 98 -4.28 -6.35 -10.40
CA HIS A 98 -4.11 -5.12 -9.62
C HIS A 98 -3.49 -5.42 -8.27
N GLY A 99 -2.29 -4.88 -8.07
CA GLY A 99 -1.55 -5.05 -6.84
C GLY A 99 -0.09 -4.61 -7.00
N MET A 100 0.43 -4.09 -5.91
CA MET A 100 1.80 -3.67 -5.77
C MET A 100 2.43 -4.42 -4.60
N ILE A 101 3.64 -4.94 -4.80
CA ILE A 101 4.44 -5.57 -3.76
C ILE A 101 5.76 -4.83 -3.67
N GLY A 102 6.14 -4.48 -2.46
CA GLY A 102 7.42 -3.83 -2.18
C GLY A 102 8.03 -4.28 -0.87
N VAL A 103 9.35 -4.24 -0.81
CA VAL A 103 10.14 -4.48 0.40
C VAL A 103 10.43 -3.14 1.07
N ALA A 104 9.88 -2.94 2.25
CA ALA A 104 10.14 -1.77 3.08
C ALA A 104 11.51 -1.93 3.75
N ILE A 105 12.32 -0.89 3.66
CA ILE A 105 13.71 -0.90 4.17
C ILE A 105 13.96 0.26 5.12
N LYS A 106 14.91 0.06 6.03
CA LYS A 106 15.48 1.07 6.91
C LYS A 106 16.96 1.22 6.60
N TYR A 107 17.46 2.43 6.42
CA TYR A 107 18.90 2.61 6.24
C TYR A 107 19.67 2.37 7.54
N LYS A 108 20.93 1.92 7.39
CA LYS A 108 21.82 1.73 8.54
C LYS A 108 22.27 3.05 9.14
#